data_AF-V8B9P0-F1
#
_entry.id   AF-V8B9P0-F1
#
_cell.length_a   1.000
_cell.length_b   1.000
_cell.length_c   1.000
_cell.angle_alpha   90.00
_cell.angle_beta   90.00
_cell.angle_gamma   90.00
#
_symmetry.space_group_name_H-M   'P 1'
#
loop_
_entity.id
_entity.type
_entity.pdbx_description
1 polymer ?
#
loop_
_entity_poly.entity_id
_entity_poly.type
_entity_poly.pdbx_seq_one_letter_code
_entity_poly.pdbx_strand_id
1 'polypeptide(L)'
;MASDATLKSRIQANKAKKAKYERVKNSIASHGFSETIDLSHFREYIKHCKDAIDKIDGNEGYHYLSNFKSKLSTEKATMEKYVDFVRDANSSFKDLYKTLEAKIKALDTAIESDKAAYNKGKNILEREW
;
A
#
# COMPACT_ATOMS: atom_id res chain seq x y z
N MET A 1 27.17 1.83 -29.75
CA MET A 1 25.77 1.35 -29.72
C MET A 1 25.74 -0.01 -29.03
N ALA A 2 24.67 -0.35 -28.31
CA ALA A 2 24.54 -1.70 -27.72
C ALA A 2 24.34 -2.74 -28.82
N SER A 3 24.84 -3.96 -28.64
CA SER A 3 24.63 -5.06 -29.60
C SER A 3 23.22 -5.62 -29.49
N ASP A 4 22.76 -6.28 -30.55
CA ASP A 4 21.46 -6.95 -30.59
C ASP A 4 21.27 -7.97 -29.46
N ALA A 5 22.31 -8.74 -29.15
CA ALA A 5 22.30 -9.68 -28.03
C ALA A 5 22.11 -8.96 -26.69
N THR A 6 22.78 -7.82 -26.50
CA THR A 6 22.61 -6.98 -25.31
C THR A 6 21.20 -6.40 -25.21
N LEU A 7 20.65 -5.86 -26.31
CA LEU A 7 19.30 -5.30 -26.35
C LEU A 7 18.24 -6.37 -26.04
N LYS A 8 18.35 -7.55 -26.67
CA LYS A 8 17.42 -8.66 -26.43
C LYS A 8 17.46 -9.16 -24.97
N SER A 9 18.65 -9.27 -24.40
CA SER A 9 18.83 -9.62 -22.99
C SER A 9 18.19 -8.58 -22.05
N ARG A 10 18.38 -7.28 -22.33
CA ARG A 10 17.76 -6.20 -21.55
C ARG A 10 16.24 -6.20 -21.64
N ILE A 11 15.67 -6.38 -22.84
CA ILE A 11 14.21 -6.50 -23.05
C ILE A 11 13.66 -7.65 -22.19
N GLN A 12 14.27 -8.83 -22.25
CA GLN A 12 13.83 -9.99 -21.47
C GLN A 12 13.94 -9.75 -19.95
N ALA A 13 15.06 -9.20 -19.49
CA ALA A 13 15.27 -8.89 -18.08
C ALA A 13 14.24 -7.85 -17.57
N ASN A 14 13.98 -6.81 -18.35
CA ASN A 14 13.00 -5.77 -18.00
C ASN A 14 11.56 -6.31 -18.03
N LYS A 15 11.19 -7.13 -19.02
CA LYS A 15 9.88 -7.83 -19.06
C LYS A 15 9.70 -8.70 -17.81
N ALA A 16 10.71 -9.48 -17.43
CA ALA A 16 10.66 -10.31 -16.22
C ALA A 16 10.54 -9.49 -14.94
N LYS A 17 11.25 -8.36 -14.84
CA LYS A 17 11.18 -7.44 -13.69
C LYS A 17 9.81 -6.75 -13.61
N LYS A 18 9.26 -6.32 -14.75
CA LYS A 18 7.91 -5.75 -14.86
C LYS A 18 6.86 -6.74 -14.34
N ALA A 19 6.90 -7.98 -14.80
CA ALA A 19 5.97 -9.02 -14.37
C ALA A 19 6.04 -9.31 -12.85
N LYS A 20 7.22 -9.16 -12.22
CA LYS A 20 7.35 -9.25 -10.75
C LYS A 20 6.67 -8.07 -10.05
N TYR A 21 6.84 -6.85 -10.56
CA TYR A 21 6.21 -5.66 -10.00
C TYR A 21 4.69 -5.68 -10.16
N GLU A 22 4.19 -6.12 -11.31
CA GLU A 22 2.75 -6.27 -11.56
C GLU A 22 2.11 -7.28 -10.61
N ARG A 23 2.78 -8.41 -10.32
CA ARG A 23 2.27 -9.39 -9.34
C ARG A 23 2.06 -8.77 -7.96
N VAL A 24 3.04 -8.00 -7.48
CA VAL A 24 2.91 -7.34 -6.16
C VAL A 24 1.84 -6.26 -6.20
N LYS A 25 1.83 -5.42 -7.24
CA LYS A 25 0.80 -4.37 -7.44
C LYS A 25 -0.60 -4.97 -7.43
N ASN A 26 -0.81 -6.06 -8.16
CA ASN A 26 -2.09 -6.74 -8.27
C ASN A 26 -2.51 -7.38 -6.95
N SER A 27 -1.56 -7.94 -6.18
CA SER A 27 -1.83 -8.47 -4.84
C SER A 27 -2.27 -7.36 -3.88
N ILE A 28 -1.63 -6.19 -3.91
CA ILE A 28 -2.04 -5.03 -3.09
C ILE A 28 -3.47 -4.60 -3.46
N ALA A 29 -3.78 -4.50 -4.77
CA ALA A 29 -5.12 -4.13 -5.23
C ALA A 29 -6.19 -5.18 -4.87
N SER A 30 -5.90 -6.47 -5.04
CA SER A 30 -6.87 -7.54 -4.81
C SER A 30 -7.29 -7.66 -3.35
N HIS A 31 -6.45 -7.16 -2.42
CA HIS A 31 -6.76 -7.10 -0.99
C HIS A 31 -7.31 -5.73 -0.54
N GLY A 32 -7.60 -4.82 -1.48
CA GLY A 32 -8.13 -3.49 -1.18
C GLY A 32 -7.11 -2.52 -0.56
N PHE A 33 -5.83 -2.87 -0.51
CA PHE A 33 -4.79 -2.06 0.13
C PHE A 33 -4.27 -0.92 -0.76
N SER A 34 -4.73 -0.82 -2.00
CA SER A 34 -4.47 0.33 -2.88
C SER A 34 -5.36 1.54 -2.56
N GLU A 35 -6.41 1.34 -1.78
CA GLU A 35 -7.38 2.37 -1.41
C GLU A 35 -7.25 2.78 0.05
N THR A 36 -7.87 3.90 0.42
CA THR A 36 -7.94 4.31 1.83
C THR A 36 -8.91 3.41 2.57
N ILE A 37 -8.45 2.74 3.64
CA ILE A 37 -9.33 1.99 4.53
C ILE A 37 -10.15 2.98 5.36
N ASP A 38 -11.48 2.79 5.40
CA ASP A 38 -12.34 3.56 6.29
C ASP A 38 -12.21 3.05 7.73
N LEU A 39 -11.87 3.98 8.63
CA LEU A 39 -11.70 3.75 10.07
C LEU A 39 -12.66 4.61 10.89
N SER A 40 -13.66 5.22 10.24
CA SER A 40 -14.63 6.14 10.86
C SER A 40 -15.33 5.52 12.07
N HIS A 41 -15.85 4.30 11.92
CA HIS A 41 -16.55 3.57 12.96
C HIS A 41 -15.69 3.36 14.22
N PHE A 42 -14.42 2.98 14.06
CA PHE A 42 -13.51 2.76 15.19
C PHE A 42 -13.13 4.07 15.88
N ARG A 43 -12.95 5.15 15.12
CA ARG A 43 -12.69 6.49 15.66
C ARG A 43 -13.88 7.00 16.46
N GLU A 44 -15.10 6.74 15.98
CA GLU A 44 -16.33 7.07 16.69
C GLU A 44 -16.46 6.27 17.99
N TYR A 45 -16.17 4.97 17.97
CA TYR A 45 -16.13 4.15 19.18
C TYR A 45 -15.12 4.66 20.21
N ILE A 46 -13.88 4.98 19.80
CA ILE A 46 -12.85 5.57 20.67
C ILE A 46 -13.35 6.87 21.29
N LYS A 47 -14.03 7.72 20.51
CA LYS A 47 -14.63 8.96 21.00
C LYS A 47 -15.69 8.68 22.06
N HIS A 48 -16.59 7.73 21.84
CA HIS A 48 -17.59 7.34 22.84
C HIS A 48 -16.97 6.81 24.13
N CYS A 49 -15.90 6.01 24.05
CA CYS A 49 -15.17 5.55 25.24
C CYS A 49 -14.56 6.72 26.01
N LYS A 50 -13.98 7.70 25.31
CA LYS A 50 -13.45 8.92 25.94
C LYS A 50 -14.53 9.71 26.66
N ASP A 51 -15.66 9.97 26.00
CA ASP A 51 -16.78 10.72 26.59
C ASP A 51 -17.33 10.02 27.85
N ALA A 52 -17.37 8.68 27.86
CA ALA A 52 -17.79 7.91 29.03
C ALA A 52 -16.78 7.99 30.20
N ILE A 53 -15.49 7.94 29.91
CA ILE A 53 -14.43 8.11 30.93
C ILE A 53 -14.50 9.52 31.53
N ASP A 54 -14.62 10.55 30.69
CA ASP A 54 -14.67 11.95 31.13
C ASP A 54 -15.90 12.20 32.03
N LYS A 55 -17.04 11.55 31.77
CA LYS A 55 -18.23 11.61 32.64
C LYS A 55 -18.03 10.93 33.99
N ILE A 56 -17.28 9.83 34.04
CA ILE A 56 -16.94 9.16 35.31
C ILE A 56 -16.02 10.04 36.15
N ASP A 57 -15.06 10.71 35.50
CA ASP A 57 -14.09 11.57 36.19
C ASP A 57 -14.67 12.90 36.65
N GLY A 58 -15.65 13.44 35.93
CA GLY A 58 -16.26 14.73 36.24
C GLY A 58 -17.33 14.70 37.34
N ASN A 59 -17.67 13.54 37.92
CA ASN A 59 -18.77 13.44 38.89
C ASN A 59 -18.34 12.72 40.18
N GLU A 60 -18.40 13.42 41.32
CA GLU A 60 -18.00 12.93 42.65
C GLU A 60 -18.80 11.70 43.14
N GLY A 61 -19.88 11.31 42.45
CA GLY A 61 -20.71 10.13 42.78
C GLY A 61 -20.31 8.81 42.13
N TYR A 62 -19.42 8.79 41.12
CA TYR A 62 -19.14 7.58 40.32
C TYR A 62 -17.90 6.77 40.75
N HIS A 63 -17.41 6.96 41.97
CA HIS A 63 -16.25 6.21 42.47
C HIS A 63 -16.42 4.68 42.41
N TYR A 64 -17.66 4.17 42.49
CA TYR A 64 -17.96 2.74 42.34
C TYR A 64 -17.67 2.19 40.93
N LEU A 65 -17.55 3.06 39.92
CA LEU A 65 -17.21 2.70 38.54
C LEU A 65 -15.71 2.73 38.24
N SER A 66 -14.84 2.92 39.24
CA SER A 66 -13.38 3.02 39.05
C SER A 66 -12.78 1.82 38.28
N ASN A 67 -13.22 0.59 38.61
CA ASN A 67 -12.80 -0.62 37.90
C ASN A 67 -13.24 -0.62 36.44
N PHE A 68 -14.47 -0.15 36.17
CA PHE A 68 -14.99 -0.03 34.81
C PHE A 68 -14.20 1.02 34.02
N LYS A 69 -13.94 2.20 34.60
CA LYS A 69 -13.10 3.24 34.01
C LYS A 69 -11.72 2.71 33.64
N SER A 70 -11.06 1.97 34.54
CA SER A 70 -9.72 1.43 34.31
C SER A 70 -9.69 0.46 33.12
N LYS A 71 -10.66 -0.47 33.06
CA LYS A 71 -10.82 -1.39 31.93
C LYS A 71 -11.09 -0.64 30.63
N LEU A 72 -12.06 0.28 30.63
CA LEU A 72 -12.43 1.06 29.46
C LEU A 72 -11.27 1.92 28.93
N SER A 73 -10.46 2.49 29.83
CA SER A 73 -9.25 3.23 29.47
C SER A 73 -8.23 2.34 28.75
N THR A 74 -8.05 1.12 29.25
CA THR A 74 -7.11 0.14 28.67
C THR A 74 -7.58 -0.33 27.29
N GLU A 75 -8.87 -0.65 27.16
CA GLU A 75 -9.48 -1.08 25.89
C GLU A 75 -9.46 0.05 24.85
N LYS A 76 -9.79 1.29 25.25
CA LYS A 76 -9.69 2.47 24.38
C LYS A 76 -8.26 2.65 23.85
N ALA A 77 -7.26 2.62 24.73
CA ALA A 77 -5.85 2.77 24.33
C ALA A 77 -5.39 1.63 23.40
N THR A 78 -5.93 0.43 23.59
CA THR A 78 -5.66 -0.71 22.71
C THR A 78 -6.28 -0.51 21.33
N MET A 79 -7.53 -0.04 21.27
CA MET A 79 -8.21 0.28 20.00
C MET A 79 -7.51 1.41 19.25
N GLU A 80 -7.06 2.46 19.94
CA GLU A 80 -6.26 3.55 19.36
C GLU A 80 -5.01 3.00 18.65
N LYS A 81 -4.26 2.10 19.31
CA LYS A 81 -3.08 1.45 18.72
C LYS A 81 -3.41 0.66 17.46
N TYR A 82 -4.52 -0.09 17.46
CA TYR A 82 -4.94 -0.85 16.29
C TYR A 82 -5.35 0.06 15.12
N VAL A 83 -6.10 1.13 15.40
CA VAL A 83 -6.50 2.12 14.38
C VAL A 83 -5.27 2.79 13.77
N ASP A 84 -4.31 3.19 14.59
CA ASP A 84 -3.06 3.79 14.11
C ASP A 84 -2.25 2.79 13.28
N PHE A 85 -2.10 1.55 13.75
CA PHE A 85 -1.41 0.50 13.00
C PHE A 85 -2.04 0.25 11.62
N VAL A 86 -3.38 0.12 11.55
CA VAL A 86 -4.07 -0.11 10.27
C VAL A 86 -3.93 1.10 9.35
N ARG A 87 -4.03 2.33 9.88
CA ARG A 87 -3.80 3.56 9.10
C ARG A 87 -2.39 3.59 8.49
N ASP A 88 -1.37 3.34 9.31
CA ASP A 88 0.03 3.46 8.89
C ASP A 88 0.42 2.34 7.92
N ALA A 89 -0.07 1.12 8.16
CA ALA A 89 0.08 0.00 7.24
C ALA A 89 -0.61 0.29 5.89
N ASN A 90 -1.85 0.79 5.91
CA ASN A 90 -2.57 1.16 4.69
C ASN A 90 -1.83 2.25 3.90
N SER A 91 -1.32 3.28 4.56
CA SER A 91 -0.51 4.32 3.91
C SER A 91 0.72 3.71 3.22
N SER A 92 1.43 2.82 3.90
CA SER A 92 2.62 2.15 3.36
C SER A 92 2.30 1.30 2.12
N PHE A 93 1.18 0.57 2.12
CA PHE A 93 0.74 -0.21 0.96
C PHE A 93 0.35 0.69 -0.22
N LYS A 94 -0.32 1.82 0.03
CA LYS A 94 -0.67 2.79 -1.01
C LYS A 94 0.57 3.43 -1.64
N ASP A 95 1.57 3.76 -0.83
CA ASP A 95 2.83 4.33 -1.33
C ASP A 95 3.63 3.31 -2.13
N LEU A 96 3.66 2.05 -1.66
CA LEU A 96 4.24 0.95 -2.43
C LEU A 96 3.50 0.73 -3.76
N TYR A 97 2.17 0.79 -3.75
CA TYR A 97 1.34 0.66 -4.96
C TYR A 97 1.74 1.73 -6.00
N LYS A 98 1.74 3.01 -5.62
CA LYS A 98 2.13 4.13 -6.49
C LYS A 98 3.57 3.99 -6.98
N THR A 99 4.48 3.56 -6.10
CA THR A 99 5.88 3.33 -6.46
C THR A 99 6.01 2.23 -7.53
N LEU A 100 5.25 1.14 -7.39
CA LEU A 100 5.23 0.06 -8.37
C LEU A 100 4.65 0.55 -9.71
N GLU A 101 3.62 1.37 -9.72
CA GLU A 101 3.09 1.98 -10.95
C GLU A 101 4.14 2.81 -11.69
N ALA A 102 4.86 3.67 -10.98
CA ALA A 102 5.93 4.47 -11.56
C ALA A 102 7.06 3.59 -12.12
N LYS A 103 7.47 2.55 -11.39
CA LYS A 103 8.50 1.61 -11.84
C LYS A 103 8.06 0.78 -13.04
N ILE A 104 6.81 0.35 -13.09
CA ILE A 104 6.25 -0.37 -14.24
C ILE A 104 6.27 0.54 -15.48
N LYS A 105 5.79 1.79 -15.38
CA LYS A 105 5.84 2.76 -16.48
C LYS A 105 7.27 3.02 -16.97
N ALA A 106 8.23 3.14 -16.06
CA ALA A 106 9.64 3.32 -16.43
C ALA A 106 10.20 2.09 -17.18
N LEU A 107 9.83 0.88 -16.75
CA LEU A 107 10.21 -0.36 -17.44
C LEU A 107 9.57 -0.45 -18.82
N ASP A 108 8.32 -0.05 -18.98
CA ASP A 108 7.65 0.01 -20.28
C ASP A 108 8.41 0.92 -21.25
N THR A 109 8.74 2.15 -20.83
CA THR A 109 9.55 3.06 -21.65
C THR A 109 10.91 2.45 -22.02
N ALA A 110 11.60 1.81 -21.08
CA ALA A 110 12.89 1.18 -21.34
C ALA A 110 12.78 0.00 -22.31
N ILE A 111 11.75 -0.84 -22.16
CA ILE A 111 11.48 -1.97 -23.06
C ILE A 111 11.21 -1.45 -24.47
N GLU A 112 10.35 -0.44 -24.63
CA GLU A 112 10.02 0.11 -25.95
C GLU A 112 11.23 0.78 -26.60
N SER A 113 12.07 1.48 -25.83
CA SER A 113 13.33 2.05 -26.33
C SER A 113 14.28 0.97 -26.82
N ASP A 114 14.50 -0.08 -26.03
CA ASP A 114 15.40 -1.18 -26.42
C ASP A 114 14.84 -1.97 -27.61
N LYS A 115 13.51 -2.17 -27.69
CA LYS A 115 12.85 -2.77 -28.87
C LYS A 115 13.04 -1.92 -30.11
N ALA A 116 12.84 -0.60 -30.03
CA ALA A 116 13.03 0.30 -31.16
C ALA A 116 14.48 0.29 -31.67
N ALA A 117 15.45 0.27 -30.75
CA ALA A 117 16.86 0.12 -31.11
C ALA A 117 17.15 -1.23 -31.76
N TYR A 118 16.62 -2.33 -31.22
CA TYR A 118 16.81 -3.68 -31.74
C TYR A 118 16.16 -3.87 -33.12
N ASN A 119 14.99 -3.29 -33.34
CA ASN A 119 14.21 -3.42 -34.57
C ASN A 119 14.72 -2.53 -35.71
N LYS A 120 15.67 -1.63 -35.45
CA LYS A 120 16.19 -0.69 -36.45
C LYS A 120 16.89 -1.47 -37.58
N GLY A 121 16.36 -1.33 -38.80
CA GLY A 121 16.90 -2.01 -39.99
C GLY A 121 16.52 -3.49 -40.12
N LYS A 122 15.63 -4.01 -39.26
CA LYS A 122 15.20 -5.42 -39.28
C LYS A 122 13.92 -5.66 -40.07
N ASN A 123 13.90 -6.81 -40.73
CA ASN A 123 12.70 -7.35 -41.36
C ASN A 123 11.67 -7.76 -40.31
N ILE A 124 10.39 -7.78 -40.68
CA ILE A 124 9.26 -8.02 -39.76
C ILE A 124 9.41 -9.33 -38.97
N LEU A 125 9.96 -10.38 -39.57
CA LEU A 125 10.17 -11.70 -38.94
C LEU A 125 11.24 -11.70 -37.85
N GLU A 126 12.15 -10.73 -37.87
CA GLU A 126 13.28 -10.63 -36.93
C GLU A 126 13.02 -9.61 -35.83
N ARG A 127 11.84 -8.98 -35.82
CA ARG A 127 11.49 -7.94 -34.84
C ARG A 127 11.11 -8.55 -33.50
N GLU A 128 11.49 -7.85 -32.44
CA GLU A 128 10.96 -8.09 -31.11
C GLU A 128 9.66 -7.31 -30.92
N TRP A 129 8.65 -8.02 -30.41
CA TRP A 129 7.30 -7.52 -30.14
C TRP A 129 7.06 -7.27 -28.65
#